data_AF-A0A955VRQ2-F1
#
_entry.id   AF-A0A955VRQ2-F1
#
_cell.length_a   1.000
_cell.length_b   1.000
_cell.length_c   1.000
_cell.angle_alpha   90.00
_cell.angle_beta   90.00
_cell.angle_gamma   90.00
#
_symmetry.space_group_name_H-M   'P 1'
#
loop_
_entity.id
_entity.type
_entity.pdbx_description
1 polymer ?
#
loop_
_entity_poly.entity_id
_entity_poly.type
_entity_poly.pdbx_seq_one_letter_code
_entity_poly.pdbx_strand_id
1 'polypeptide(L)'
;MRTLLVLLALAGSATAEPASLVYLNGTPSPVFFNDGDSFRVLSGKYAGSKARLAGYNTLESFGPVHQWGGWTAKEMYVIAKMATLNARAGTWRCESDLKTDTYGRILWWCPGLAEDQVRKGLAHAMSVDQSPAKPELLAAQKEAIAAKRGMWAHGVPEYVLTSLHSVDERPGDEPAYNRLVSTEDGHSKKWEHKVEYQECDLLCWPEVGAPELAASLKEQSLPEAVAAYDDARLQRLFAHYIKDHTLGEVDAEQGLKEEGHRAPLQAAIASFIASGPTRACMVHTDFRRRFGAAKAVCLK
;
A
#
# COMPACT_ATOMS: atom_id res chain seq x y z
N MET A 1 -55.13 25.91 34.68
CA MET A 1 -53.73 25.44 34.69
C MET A 1 -53.56 24.48 33.53
N ARG A 2 -52.77 24.88 32.52
CA ARG A 2 -52.48 24.11 31.31
C ARG A 2 -51.29 23.18 31.57
N THR A 3 -51.39 21.92 31.19
CA THR A 3 -50.21 21.06 31.03
C THR A 3 -50.24 20.51 29.62
N LEU A 4 -49.45 21.15 28.76
CA LEU A 4 -49.18 20.73 27.39
C LEU A 4 -48.04 19.70 27.47
N LEU A 5 -48.32 18.43 27.17
CA LEU A 5 -47.30 17.39 27.09
C LEU A 5 -46.59 17.54 25.73
N VAL A 6 -45.35 18.01 25.74
CA VAL A 6 -44.49 18.05 24.56
C VAL A 6 -43.80 16.68 24.45
N LEU A 7 -44.27 15.84 23.52
CA LEU A 7 -43.48 14.69 23.05
C LEU A 7 -42.37 15.23 22.15
N LEU A 8 -41.16 15.38 22.71
CA LEU A 8 -39.95 15.50 21.90
C LEU A 8 -39.68 14.16 21.23
N ALA A 9 -39.89 14.12 19.91
CA ALA A 9 -39.43 13.04 19.06
C ALA A 9 -37.90 12.97 19.12
N LEU A 10 -37.38 11.91 19.73
CA LEU A 10 -36.00 11.45 19.55
C LEU A 10 -35.87 10.89 18.13
N ALA A 11 -35.84 11.77 17.13
CA ALA A 11 -35.34 11.42 15.81
C ALA A 11 -33.83 11.22 15.95
N GLY A 12 -33.41 9.98 16.20
CA GLY A 12 -32.01 9.60 16.06
C GLY A 12 -31.57 9.98 14.65
N SER A 13 -30.54 10.81 14.55
CA SER A 13 -29.94 11.24 13.29
C SER A 13 -29.31 10.03 12.61
N ALA A 14 -30.11 9.23 11.90
CA ALA A 14 -29.61 8.29 10.91
C ALA A 14 -29.09 9.13 9.74
N THR A 15 -27.85 9.62 9.84
CA THR A 15 -27.18 10.24 8.70
C THR A 15 -27.01 9.15 7.64
N ALA A 16 -27.81 9.20 6.58
CA ALA A 16 -27.69 8.29 5.45
C ALA A 16 -26.26 8.36 4.89
N GLU A 17 -25.66 7.20 4.58
CA GLU A 17 -24.35 7.16 3.93
C GLU A 17 -24.41 7.93 2.60
N PRO A 18 -23.42 8.80 2.30
CA PRO A 18 -23.42 9.55 1.05
C PRO A 18 -23.32 8.57 -0.13
N ALA A 19 -24.34 8.55 -0.99
CA ALA A 19 -24.43 7.64 -2.11
C ALA A 19 -23.88 8.27 -3.41
N SER A 20 -23.11 7.49 -4.15
CA SER A 20 -22.65 7.78 -5.51
C SER A 20 -23.34 6.86 -6.51
N LEU A 21 -23.52 7.31 -7.75
CA LEU A 21 -24.14 6.52 -8.82
C LEU A 21 -23.10 5.72 -9.59
N VAL A 22 -23.26 4.40 -9.63
CA VAL A 22 -22.45 3.50 -10.46
C VAL A 22 -23.37 2.56 -11.24
N TYR A 23 -23.13 2.39 -12.54
CA TYR A 23 -23.80 1.41 -13.37
C TYR A 23 -23.07 0.07 -13.29
N LEU A 24 -23.64 -0.89 -12.56
CA LEU A 24 -23.10 -2.24 -12.38
C LEU A 24 -23.75 -3.20 -13.38
N ASN A 25 -22.98 -3.71 -14.35
CA ASN A 25 -23.51 -4.51 -15.47
C ASN A 25 -24.74 -3.85 -16.12
N GLY A 26 -24.64 -2.53 -16.37
CA GLY A 26 -25.72 -1.72 -16.95
C GLY A 26 -26.81 -1.27 -15.97
N THR A 27 -26.83 -1.76 -14.73
CA THR A 27 -27.86 -1.41 -13.73
C THR A 27 -27.42 -0.22 -12.87
N PRO A 28 -28.15 0.91 -12.86
CA PRO A 28 -27.84 2.03 -11.98
C PRO A 28 -27.98 1.60 -10.52
N SER A 29 -26.89 1.73 -9.76
CA SER A 29 -26.79 1.23 -8.38
C SER A 29 -26.20 2.33 -7.49
N PRO A 30 -26.84 2.66 -6.36
CA PRO A 30 -26.24 3.56 -5.37
C PRO A 30 -25.16 2.81 -4.60
N VAL A 31 -23.99 3.41 -4.48
CA VAL A 31 -22.83 2.84 -3.78
C VAL A 31 -22.24 3.82 -2.79
N PHE A 32 -21.57 3.32 -1.76
CA PHE A 32 -20.74 4.08 -0.85
C PHE A 32 -19.27 3.71 -1.06
N PHE A 33 -18.48 4.66 -1.57
CA PHE A 33 -17.02 4.52 -1.68
C PHE A 33 -16.36 4.67 -0.32
N ASN A 34 -15.71 3.60 0.17
CA ASN A 34 -14.95 3.63 1.42
C ASN A 34 -13.50 4.12 1.21
N ASP A 35 -12.98 3.97 -0.01
CA ASP A 35 -11.70 4.50 -0.50
C ASP A 35 -11.82 4.77 -2.02
N GLY A 36 -10.70 5.01 -2.71
CA GLY A 36 -10.70 5.35 -4.13
C GLY A 36 -10.78 4.15 -5.09
N ASP A 37 -10.73 2.92 -4.59
CA ASP A 37 -10.75 1.68 -5.40
C ASP A 37 -11.66 0.58 -4.84
N SER A 38 -12.51 0.91 -3.86
CA SER A 38 -13.46 0.00 -3.23
C SER A 38 -14.75 0.74 -2.85
N PHE A 39 -15.87 0.03 -2.98
CA PHE A 39 -17.17 0.53 -2.54
C PHE A 39 -18.07 -0.57 -1.98
N ARG A 40 -19.14 -0.18 -1.30
CA ARG A 40 -20.26 -1.05 -0.91
C ARG A 40 -21.50 -0.68 -1.70
N VAL A 41 -22.25 -1.67 -2.15
CA VAL A 41 -23.53 -1.43 -2.83
C VAL A 41 -24.63 -1.25 -1.79
N LEU A 42 -25.36 -0.14 -1.86
CA LEU A 42 -26.33 0.24 -0.84
C LEU A 42 -27.72 -0.37 -1.07
N SER A 43 -28.11 -0.60 -2.33
CA SER A 43 -29.42 -1.18 -2.67
C SER A 43 -29.42 -1.88 -4.04
N GLY A 44 -30.53 -2.55 -4.36
CA GLY A 44 -30.72 -3.26 -5.63
C GLY A 44 -30.15 -4.68 -5.63
N LYS A 45 -29.94 -5.23 -6.83
CA LYS A 45 -29.55 -6.64 -7.06
C LYS A 45 -28.28 -7.05 -6.31
N TYR A 46 -27.36 -6.13 -6.12
CA TYR A 46 -26.06 -6.39 -5.51
C TYR A 46 -25.94 -5.82 -4.09
N ALA A 47 -27.06 -5.43 -3.45
CA ALA A 47 -27.08 -4.78 -2.13
C ALA A 47 -26.25 -5.55 -1.08
N GLY A 48 -25.50 -4.80 -0.27
CA GLY A 48 -24.64 -5.34 0.78
C GLY A 48 -23.30 -5.93 0.29
N SER A 49 -23.14 -6.13 -1.02
CA SER A 49 -21.86 -6.61 -1.56
C SER A 49 -20.75 -5.57 -1.41
N LYS A 50 -19.53 -6.07 -1.25
CA LYS A 50 -18.30 -5.27 -1.25
C LYS A 50 -17.66 -5.39 -2.63
N ALA A 51 -17.11 -4.30 -3.14
CA ALA A 51 -16.42 -4.23 -4.42
C ALA A 51 -14.94 -3.95 -4.21
N ARG A 52 -14.11 -4.55 -5.06
CA ARG A 52 -12.74 -4.11 -5.34
C ARG A 52 -12.64 -3.78 -6.82
N LEU A 53 -12.09 -2.61 -7.13
CA LEU A 53 -11.91 -2.15 -8.49
C LEU A 53 -10.62 -2.73 -9.07
N ALA A 54 -10.75 -3.36 -10.23
CA ALA A 54 -9.66 -4.04 -10.92
C ALA A 54 -8.82 -3.07 -11.77
N GLY A 55 -7.57 -3.43 -12.03
CA GLY A 55 -6.68 -2.74 -12.97
C GLY A 55 -5.90 -1.54 -12.42
N TYR A 56 -6.25 -1.04 -11.23
CA TYR A 56 -5.54 0.04 -10.57
C TYR A 56 -5.59 -0.12 -9.05
N ASN A 57 -4.74 0.63 -8.34
CA ASN A 57 -4.82 0.74 -6.89
C ASN A 57 -4.59 2.19 -6.47
N THR A 58 -5.40 2.64 -5.50
CA THR A 58 -5.20 3.91 -4.81
C THR A 58 -4.39 3.69 -3.54
N LEU A 59 -3.77 4.75 -3.04
CA LEU A 59 -3.13 4.70 -1.73
C LEU A 59 -4.13 4.35 -0.64
N GLU A 60 -3.65 3.59 0.34
CA GLU A 60 -4.45 3.17 1.48
C GLU A 60 -4.98 4.39 2.25
N SER A 61 -6.29 4.40 2.48
CA SER A 61 -6.99 5.56 3.03
C SER A 61 -7.36 5.40 4.51
N PHE A 62 -6.77 4.45 5.22
CA PHE A 62 -7.01 4.26 6.65
C PHE A 62 -6.10 5.15 7.54
N GLY A 63 -5.05 5.74 6.99
CA GLY A 63 -4.20 6.71 7.69
C GLY A 63 -2.99 7.14 6.85
N PRO A 64 -2.12 8.01 7.40
CA PRO A 64 -0.84 8.39 6.79
C PRO A 64 0.17 7.24 6.83
N VAL A 65 -0.05 6.24 5.98
CA VAL A 65 0.80 5.04 5.97
C VAL A 65 1.85 5.03 4.88
N HIS A 66 1.60 5.65 3.73
CA HIS A 66 2.55 5.63 2.62
C HIS A 66 3.51 6.81 2.70
N GLN A 67 4.77 6.59 2.31
CA GLN A 67 5.78 7.63 2.20
C GLN A 67 6.77 7.33 1.09
N TRP A 68 7.10 8.30 0.23
CA TRP A 68 8.25 8.23 -0.66
C TRP A 68 8.72 9.61 -1.12
N GLY A 69 9.96 9.68 -1.56
CA GLY A 69 10.56 10.89 -2.13
C GLY A 69 10.48 12.04 -1.13
N GLY A 70 10.05 13.21 -1.61
CA GLY A 70 9.83 14.39 -0.77
C GLY A 70 8.44 14.48 -0.12
N TRP A 71 7.63 13.43 -0.17
CA TRP A 71 6.31 13.45 0.47
C TRP A 71 6.39 13.19 1.97
N THR A 72 5.56 13.89 2.74
CA THR A 72 5.16 13.44 4.07
C THR A 72 4.02 12.44 3.99
N ALA A 73 3.93 11.53 4.96
CA ALA A 73 2.85 10.55 5.00
C ALA A 73 1.44 11.17 5.09
N LYS A 74 1.32 12.36 5.71
CA LYS A 74 0.05 13.10 5.80
C LYS A 74 -0.38 13.67 4.45
N GLU A 75 0.53 14.20 3.65
CA GLU A 75 0.20 14.69 2.31
C GLU A 75 -0.28 13.55 1.41
N MET A 76 0.38 12.39 1.49
CA MET A 76 -0.04 11.21 0.74
C MET A 76 -1.39 10.67 1.18
N TYR A 77 -1.70 10.77 2.48
CA TYR A 77 -3.04 10.49 2.98
C TYR A 77 -4.09 11.45 2.39
N VAL A 78 -3.76 12.72 2.18
CA VAL A 78 -4.65 13.65 1.45
C VAL A 78 -4.85 13.17 0.02
N ILE A 79 -3.82 12.71 -0.68
CA ILE A 79 -3.97 12.10 -2.02
C ILE A 79 -4.95 10.91 -2.00
N ALA A 80 -4.80 10.00 -1.02
CA ALA A 80 -5.72 8.88 -0.85
C ALA A 80 -7.19 9.33 -0.65
N LYS A 81 -7.41 10.41 0.11
CA LYS A 81 -8.73 11.01 0.29
C LYS A 81 -9.25 11.71 -0.96
N MET A 82 -8.40 12.38 -1.71
CA MET A 82 -8.78 12.95 -3.01
C MET A 82 -9.20 11.86 -4.00
N ALA A 83 -8.55 10.70 -4.00
CA ALA A 83 -8.97 9.55 -4.81
C ALA A 83 -10.40 9.10 -4.45
N THR A 84 -10.72 9.05 -3.16
CA THR A 84 -12.07 8.73 -2.67
C THR A 84 -13.09 9.76 -3.12
N LEU A 85 -12.77 11.06 -3.01
CA LEU A 85 -13.66 12.15 -3.44
C LEU A 85 -13.87 12.15 -4.95
N ASN A 86 -12.83 11.88 -5.72
CA ASN A 86 -12.89 11.77 -7.18
C ASN A 86 -13.82 10.63 -7.60
N ALA A 87 -13.68 9.46 -6.98
CA ALA A 87 -14.58 8.33 -7.22
C ALA A 87 -16.05 8.67 -6.88
N ARG A 88 -16.28 9.43 -5.81
CA ARG A 88 -17.63 9.82 -5.39
C ARG A 88 -18.30 10.85 -6.29
N ALA A 89 -17.53 11.74 -6.90
CA ALA A 89 -18.03 12.87 -7.68
C ALA A 89 -18.51 12.46 -9.09
N GLY A 90 -17.98 11.36 -9.63
CA GLY A 90 -18.32 10.89 -10.97
C GLY A 90 -19.52 9.96 -11.06
N THR A 91 -19.86 9.61 -12.29
CA THR A 91 -20.80 8.52 -12.61
C THR A 91 -20.05 7.51 -13.46
N TRP A 92 -19.97 6.28 -12.98
CA TRP A 92 -19.07 5.28 -13.54
C TRP A 92 -19.83 4.08 -14.07
N ARG A 93 -19.30 3.48 -15.14
CA ARG A 93 -19.83 2.23 -15.70
C ARG A 93 -18.85 1.12 -15.40
N CYS A 94 -19.36 0.05 -14.83
CA CYS A 94 -18.56 -1.06 -14.34
C CYS A 94 -19.15 -2.40 -14.78
N GLU A 95 -18.26 -3.34 -15.07
CA GLU A 95 -18.61 -4.69 -15.50
C GLU A 95 -17.93 -5.72 -14.59
N SER A 96 -18.59 -6.87 -14.42
CA SER A 96 -18.07 -7.97 -13.62
C SER A 96 -18.70 -9.30 -14.02
N ASP A 97 -17.89 -10.36 -13.97
CA ASP A 97 -18.31 -11.76 -14.01
C ASP A 97 -18.73 -12.30 -12.62
N LEU A 98 -18.77 -11.42 -11.62
CA LEU A 98 -19.13 -11.66 -10.23
C LEU A 98 -18.14 -12.55 -9.46
N LYS A 99 -16.93 -12.77 -10.00
CA LYS A 99 -15.85 -13.38 -9.22
C LYS A 99 -15.47 -12.50 -8.04
N THR A 100 -15.03 -13.16 -6.99
CA THR A 100 -14.59 -12.51 -5.76
C THR A 100 -13.09 -12.69 -5.56
N ASP A 101 -12.48 -11.73 -4.88
CA ASP A 101 -11.14 -11.90 -4.34
C ASP A 101 -11.12 -12.77 -3.08
N THR A 102 -9.94 -13.00 -2.52
CA THR A 102 -9.74 -13.76 -1.28
C THR A 102 -10.43 -13.18 -0.06
N TYR A 103 -10.89 -11.92 -0.12
CA TYR A 103 -11.60 -11.21 0.94
C TYR A 103 -13.11 -11.17 0.71
N GLY A 104 -13.61 -11.88 -0.31
CA GLY A 104 -15.03 -11.93 -0.66
C GLY A 104 -15.57 -10.65 -1.31
N ARG A 105 -14.69 -9.78 -1.84
CA ARG A 105 -15.09 -8.58 -2.59
C ARG A 105 -15.28 -8.94 -4.05
N ILE A 106 -16.38 -8.52 -4.65
CA ILE A 106 -16.64 -8.68 -6.08
C ILE A 106 -15.65 -7.82 -6.86
N LEU A 107 -14.99 -8.41 -7.85
CA LEU A 107 -14.08 -7.70 -8.74
C LEU A 107 -14.87 -6.97 -9.83
N TRP A 108 -14.82 -5.64 -9.82
CA TRP A 108 -15.46 -4.79 -10.81
C TRP A 108 -14.42 -4.09 -11.67
N TRP A 109 -14.62 -4.10 -12.98
CA TRP A 109 -13.82 -3.32 -13.91
C TRP A 109 -14.59 -2.05 -14.31
N CYS A 110 -14.07 -0.89 -13.94
CA CYS A 110 -14.66 0.42 -14.21
C CYS A 110 -13.70 1.26 -15.06
N PRO A 111 -13.63 1.08 -16.39
CA PRO A 111 -12.56 1.65 -17.22
C PRO A 111 -12.44 3.17 -17.10
N GLY A 112 -13.57 3.89 -17.15
CA GLY A 112 -13.56 5.36 -17.05
C GLY A 112 -13.08 5.88 -15.70
N LEU A 113 -13.40 5.20 -14.60
CA LEU A 113 -12.91 5.57 -13.28
C LEU A 113 -11.42 5.24 -13.14
N ALA A 114 -11.00 4.05 -13.59
CA ALA A 114 -9.61 3.63 -13.52
C ALA A 114 -8.68 4.60 -14.28
N GLU A 115 -9.03 4.94 -15.51
CA GLU A 115 -8.26 5.88 -16.32
C GLU A 115 -8.22 7.27 -15.68
N ASP A 116 -9.35 7.78 -15.20
CA ASP A 116 -9.43 9.10 -14.57
C ASP A 116 -8.59 9.19 -13.27
N GLN A 117 -8.67 8.18 -12.40
CA GLN A 117 -7.85 8.10 -11.19
C GLN A 117 -6.36 8.08 -11.51
N VAL A 118 -5.95 7.22 -12.46
CA VAL A 118 -4.55 7.06 -12.83
C VAL A 118 -4.02 8.32 -13.52
N ARG A 119 -4.76 8.90 -14.48
CA ARG A 119 -4.35 10.11 -15.22
C ARG A 119 -4.22 11.35 -14.33
N LYS A 120 -4.99 11.41 -13.22
CA LYS A 120 -4.88 12.45 -12.20
C LYS A 120 -3.77 12.20 -11.17
N GLY A 121 -3.10 11.03 -11.21
CA GLY A 121 -2.11 10.63 -10.22
C GLY A 121 -2.72 10.33 -8.84
N LEU A 122 -4.01 9.97 -8.79
CA LEU A 122 -4.71 9.55 -7.58
C LEU A 122 -4.61 8.03 -7.35
N ALA A 123 -4.20 7.31 -8.39
CA ALA A 123 -3.95 5.87 -8.41
C ALA A 123 -2.74 5.56 -9.28
N HIS A 124 -2.27 4.32 -9.19
CA HIS A 124 -1.35 3.73 -10.14
C HIS A 124 -1.99 2.53 -10.85
N ALA A 125 -1.57 2.27 -12.08
CA ALA A 125 -1.93 1.09 -12.84
C ALA A 125 -1.42 -0.17 -12.12
N MET A 126 -2.20 -1.25 -12.17
CA MET A 126 -1.89 -2.48 -11.46
C MET A 126 -2.46 -3.72 -12.17
N SER A 127 -1.63 -4.74 -12.29
CA SER A 127 -2.03 -6.14 -12.43
C SER A 127 -1.73 -6.86 -11.12
N VAL A 128 -2.59 -7.81 -10.73
CA VAL A 128 -2.42 -8.57 -9.47
C VAL A 128 -1.32 -9.64 -9.55
N ASP A 129 -0.92 -9.99 -10.76
CA ASP A 129 0.13 -10.96 -11.08
C ASP A 129 1.33 -10.28 -11.74
N GLN A 130 2.25 -11.07 -12.31
CA GLN A 130 3.47 -10.58 -12.96
C GLN A 130 3.26 -10.06 -14.38
N SER A 131 2.03 -10.06 -14.90
CA SER A 131 1.75 -9.49 -16.21
C SER A 131 1.74 -7.96 -16.12
N PRO A 132 2.09 -7.24 -17.20
CA PRO A 132 1.89 -5.80 -17.26
C PRO A 132 0.44 -5.40 -17.01
N ALA A 133 0.24 -4.19 -16.50
CA ALA A 133 -1.07 -3.57 -16.41
C ALA A 133 -1.62 -3.23 -17.80
N LYS A 134 -2.91 -2.89 -17.83
CA LYS A 134 -3.61 -2.52 -19.07
C LYS A 134 -2.88 -1.36 -19.79
N PRO A 135 -2.59 -1.47 -21.11
CA PRO A 135 -1.84 -0.46 -21.85
C PRO A 135 -2.40 0.96 -21.74
N GLU A 136 -3.73 1.10 -21.74
CA GLU A 136 -4.42 2.38 -21.60
C GLU A 136 -4.15 3.04 -20.23
N LEU A 137 -4.06 2.25 -19.15
CA LEU A 137 -3.73 2.75 -17.82
C LEU A 137 -2.24 3.06 -17.71
N LEU A 138 -1.36 2.28 -18.34
CA LEU A 138 0.08 2.58 -18.39
C LEU A 138 0.36 3.89 -19.14
N ALA A 139 -0.36 4.16 -20.23
CA ALA A 139 -0.27 5.44 -20.93
C ALA A 139 -0.71 6.60 -20.02
N ALA A 140 -1.85 6.47 -19.34
CA ALA A 140 -2.34 7.45 -18.38
C ALA A 140 -1.36 7.67 -17.20
N GLN A 141 -0.74 6.61 -16.69
CA GLN A 141 0.25 6.69 -15.62
C GLN A 141 1.50 7.43 -16.07
N LYS A 142 2.04 7.11 -17.25
CA LYS A 142 3.20 7.79 -17.83
C LYS A 142 2.94 9.29 -18.00
N GLU A 143 1.75 9.67 -18.44
CA GLU A 143 1.36 11.09 -18.50
C GLU A 143 1.30 11.73 -17.11
N ALA A 144 0.70 11.06 -16.12
CA ALA A 144 0.60 11.58 -14.76
C ALA A 144 1.97 11.75 -14.11
N ILE A 145 2.89 10.81 -14.33
CA ILE A 145 4.29 10.86 -13.88
C ILE A 145 5.03 12.02 -14.56
N ALA A 146 4.98 12.12 -15.88
CA ALA A 146 5.64 13.18 -16.63
C ALA A 146 5.15 14.57 -16.21
N ALA A 147 3.85 14.70 -15.92
CA ALA A 147 3.23 15.92 -15.44
C ALA A 147 3.31 16.10 -13.91
N LYS A 148 4.00 15.22 -13.18
CA LYS A 148 4.16 15.27 -11.72
C LYS A 148 2.83 15.42 -10.96
N ARG A 149 1.81 14.68 -11.37
CA ARG A 149 0.45 14.79 -10.80
C ARG A 149 0.29 13.90 -9.58
N GLY A 150 -0.48 14.40 -8.61
CA GLY A 150 -0.91 13.63 -7.44
C GLY A 150 0.27 12.94 -6.74
N MET A 151 0.17 11.64 -6.53
CA MET A 151 1.16 10.83 -5.81
C MET A 151 2.59 10.90 -6.43
N TRP A 152 2.72 11.29 -7.70
CA TRP A 152 4.00 11.37 -8.42
C TRP A 152 4.76 12.69 -8.24
N ALA A 153 4.16 13.69 -7.59
CA ALA A 153 4.70 15.06 -7.66
C ALA A 153 6.09 15.19 -7.03
N HIS A 154 6.36 14.44 -5.95
CA HIS A 154 7.60 14.55 -5.16
C HIS A 154 8.53 13.34 -5.33
N GLY A 155 8.37 12.58 -6.42
CA GLY A 155 9.19 11.42 -6.72
C GLY A 155 8.37 10.25 -7.24
N VAL A 156 9.03 9.37 -7.99
CA VAL A 156 8.46 8.14 -8.52
C VAL A 156 9.32 6.98 -8.02
N PRO A 157 8.80 6.14 -7.11
CA PRO A 157 9.53 4.96 -6.66
C PRO A 157 9.57 3.90 -7.78
N GLU A 158 10.56 3.01 -7.79
CA GLU A 158 10.56 1.83 -8.69
C GLU A 158 9.31 0.96 -8.47
N TYR A 159 8.94 0.77 -7.20
CA TYR A 159 7.74 0.03 -6.80
C TYR A 159 6.92 0.84 -5.81
N VAL A 160 5.60 0.79 -5.94
CA VAL A 160 4.68 1.20 -4.88
C VAL A 160 4.44 0.02 -3.94
N LEU A 161 4.68 0.21 -2.65
CA LEU A 161 4.35 -0.77 -1.60
C LEU A 161 2.86 -0.65 -1.26
N THR A 162 2.04 -1.55 -1.81
CA THR A 162 0.57 -1.43 -1.78
C THR A 162 -0.08 -2.18 -0.61
N SER A 163 0.56 -3.23 -0.11
CA SER A 163 0.06 -3.96 1.06
C SER A 163 1.19 -4.59 1.85
N LEU A 164 0.98 -4.65 3.15
CA LEU A 164 1.84 -5.34 4.11
C LEU A 164 1.05 -6.49 4.72
N HIS A 165 1.72 -7.63 4.89
CA HIS A 165 1.16 -8.80 5.56
C HIS A 165 2.19 -9.33 6.55
N SER A 166 1.86 -9.34 7.83
CA SER A 166 2.70 -9.93 8.86
C SER A 166 2.50 -11.46 8.94
N VAL A 167 3.48 -12.20 9.46
CA VAL A 167 3.40 -13.67 9.57
C VAL A 167 2.28 -14.13 10.52
N ASP A 168 1.99 -13.37 11.57
CA ASP A 168 0.90 -13.64 12.52
C ASP A 168 -0.50 -13.48 11.92
N GLU A 169 -0.62 -12.86 10.74
CA GLU A 169 -1.86 -12.82 9.96
C GLU A 169 -2.16 -14.16 9.26
N ARG A 170 -1.21 -15.11 9.24
CA ARG A 170 -1.34 -16.40 8.57
C ARG A 170 -1.35 -17.57 9.57
N PRO A 171 -2.28 -18.52 9.44
CA PRO A 171 -2.21 -19.75 10.20
C PRO A 171 -1.09 -20.65 9.68
N GLY A 172 -0.20 -21.11 10.56
CA GLY A 172 0.87 -22.06 10.25
C GLY A 172 2.22 -21.43 9.88
N ASP A 173 3.14 -22.23 9.32
CA ASP A 173 4.53 -21.84 9.04
C ASP A 173 4.76 -21.24 7.63
N GLU A 174 3.69 -20.90 6.92
CA GLU A 174 3.76 -20.33 5.57
C GLU A 174 4.31 -18.89 5.61
N PRO A 175 5.20 -18.51 4.68
CA PRO A 175 5.67 -17.13 4.62
C PRO A 175 4.52 -16.16 4.34
N ALA A 176 4.62 -14.99 4.96
CA ALA A 176 3.83 -13.83 4.58
C ALA A 176 4.50 -13.09 3.43
N TYR A 177 3.78 -12.14 2.83
CA TYR A 177 4.35 -11.34 1.75
C TYR A 177 3.81 -9.92 1.73
N ASN A 178 4.69 -8.97 1.49
CA ASN A 178 4.30 -7.63 1.09
C ASN A 178 4.06 -7.59 -0.42
N ARG A 179 3.20 -6.69 -0.88
CA ARG A 179 2.94 -6.49 -2.31
C ARG A 179 3.60 -5.21 -2.80
N LEU A 180 4.44 -5.38 -3.81
CA LEU A 180 5.07 -4.33 -4.58
C LEU A 180 4.38 -4.24 -5.94
N VAL A 181 4.13 -3.03 -6.43
CA VAL A 181 3.62 -2.82 -7.79
C VAL A 181 4.56 -1.90 -8.55
N SER A 182 5.10 -2.41 -9.66
CA SER A 182 6.05 -1.69 -10.50
C SER A 182 5.44 -0.41 -11.05
N THR A 183 6.16 0.71 -10.96
CA THR A 183 5.73 1.97 -11.59
C THR A 183 6.01 2.03 -13.10
N GLU A 184 6.83 1.11 -13.61
CA GLU A 184 7.18 1.04 -15.03
C GLU A 184 6.05 0.41 -15.87
N ASP A 185 5.53 -0.73 -15.41
CA ASP A 185 4.61 -1.58 -16.17
C ASP A 185 3.43 -2.11 -15.33
N GLY A 186 3.35 -1.76 -14.04
CA GLY A 186 2.20 -2.07 -13.19
C GLY A 186 2.07 -3.53 -12.76
N HIS A 187 3.08 -4.39 -12.99
CA HIS A 187 3.03 -5.77 -12.51
C HIS A 187 3.18 -5.82 -10.98
N SER A 188 2.57 -6.83 -10.36
CA SER A 188 2.75 -7.12 -8.94
C SER A 188 3.90 -8.08 -8.69
N LYS A 189 4.73 -7.75 -7.70
CA LYS A 189 5.75 -8.63 -7.14
C LYS A 189 5.45 -8.90 -5.66
N LYS A 190 5.62 -10.16 -5.26
CA LYS A 190 5.59 -10.55 -3.85
C LYS A 190 6.97 -10.38 -3.25
N TRP A 191 7.03 -9.68 -2.12
CA TRP A 191 8.20 -9.62 -1.27
C TRP A 191 7.92 -10.52 -0.05
N GLU A 192 8.36 -11.77 -0.14
CA GLU A 192 8.08 -12.82 0.85
C GLU A 192 9.03 -12.77 2.05
N HIS A 193 8.50 -12.99 3.26
CA HIS A 193 9.25 -12.94 4.52
C HIS A 193 8.61 -13.84 5.60
N LYS A 194 9.34 -14.03 6.71
CA LYS A 194 8.87 -14.72 7.92
C LYS A 194 8.76 -13.79 9.15
N VAL A 195 8.82 -12.47 8.91
CA VAL A 195 8.79 -11.45 9.96
C VAL A 195 7.40 -11.26 10.51
N GLU A 196 7.31 -11.16 11.84
CA GLU A 196 6.17 -10.58 12.55
C GLU A 196 6.39 -9.07 12.72
N TYR A 197 5.53 -8.27 12.11
CA TYR A 197 5.59 -6.81 12.20
C TYR A 197 4.89 -6.30 13.46
N GLN A 198 5.50 -5.33 14.12
CA GLN A 198 4.90 -4.63 15.24
C GLN A 198 3.91 -3.56 14.75
N GLU A 199 3.02 -3.11 15.64
CA GLU A 199 2.14 -1.97 15.36
C GLU A 199 3.00 -0.72 15.12
N CYS A 200 2.75 -0.03 14.02
CA CYS A 200 3.44 1.19 13.58
C CYS A 200 4.87 1.01 13.05
N ASP A 201 5.30 -0.21 12.73
CA ASP A 201 6.55 -0.41 11.98
C ASP A 201 6.49 0.30 10.62
N LEU A 202 7.57 0.99 10.25
CA LEU A 202 7.74 1.59 8.93
C LEU A 202 8.61 0.66 8.06
N LEU A 203 8.00 0.01 7.08
CA LEU A 203 8.69 -0.90 6.18
C LEU A 203 8.94 -0.19 4.86
N CYS A 204 10.18 -0.22 4.39
CA CYS A 204 10.60 0.46 3.17
C CYS A 204 11.18 -0.53 2.17
N TRP A 205 10.68 -0.49 0.93
CA TRP A 205 11.34 -1.18 -0.18
C TRP A 205 12.63 -0.42 -0.54
N PRO A 206 13.80 -1.06 -0.46
CA PRO A 206 15.04 -0.44 -0.90
C PRO A 206 15.13 -0.48 -2.43
N GLU A 207 15.09 0.70 -3.05
CA GLU A 207 15.29 0.90 -4.51
C GLU A 207 16.77 0.84 -4.92
N VAL A 208 17.60 0.23 -4.09
CA VAL A 208 19.06 0.15 -4.27
C VAL A 208 19.43 -1.32 -4.35
N GLY A 209 20.22 -1.65 -5.37
CA GLY A 209 20.77 -2.98 -5.53
C GLY A 209 21.75 -3.31 -4.41
N ALA A 210 21.94 -4.61 -4.18
CA ALA A 210 22.94 -5.09 -3.25
C ALA A 210 24.37 -4.62 -3.54
N PRO A 211 24.81 -4.45 -4.81
CA PRO A 211 26.14 -3.91 -5.11
C PRO A 211 26.37 -2.48 -4.62
N GLU A 212 25.39 -1.59 -4.81
CA GLU A 212 25.49 -0.17 -4.44
C GLU A 212 25.57 0.03 -2.93
N LEU A 213 24.83 -0.78 -2.17
CA LEU A 213 24.97 -0.80 -0.71
C LEU A 213 26.34 -1.32 -0.30
N ALA A 214 26.80 -2.44 -0.85
CA ALA A 214 28.07 -3.04 -0.44
C ALA A 214 29.23 -2.04 -0.60
N ALA A 215 29.21 -1.27 -1.69
CA ALA A 215 30.13 -0.14 -1.90
C ALA A 215 29.97 0.94 -0.81
N SER A 216 28.75 1.42 -0.56
CA SER A 216 28.51 2.49 0.40
C SER A 216 28.82 2.10 1.86
N LEU A 217 28.54 0.86 2.27
CA LEU A 217 28.87 0.35 3.60
C LEU A 217 30.39 0.36 3.86
N LYS A 218 31.18 0.08 2.83
CA LYS A 218 32.65 0.12 2.92
C LYS A 218 33.18 1.55 3.01
N GLU A 219 32.51 2.51 2.35
CA GLU A 219 32.90 3.92 2.38
C GLU A 219 32.53 4.62 3.70
N GLN A 220 31.44 4.21 4.36
CA GLN A 220 30.88 4.88 5.55
C GLN A 220 31.69 4.74 6.85
N SER A 221 32.97 4.32 6.81
CA SER A 221 33.81 4.23 8.01
C SER A 221 33.17 3.40 9.14
N LEU A 222 32.47 2.31 8.79
CA LEU A 222 31.89 1.36 9.74
C LEU A 222 32.98 0.34 10.13
N PRO A 223 33.80 0.61 11.16
CA PRO A 223 35.10 -0.04 11.31
C PRO A 223 34.93 -1.41 11.97
N GLU A 224 35.81 -2.34 11.58
CA GLU A 224 35.90 -3.74 11.99
C GLU A 224 34.76 -4.65 11.53
N ALA A 225 33.50 -4.33 11.87
CA ALA A 225 32.35 -5.18 11.57
C ALA A 225 32.10 -5.35 10.05
N VAL A 226 32.25 -4.29 9.23
CA VAL A 226 32.04 -4.39 7.76
C VAL A 226 33.28 -4.95 7.05
N ALA A 227 34.48 -4.61 7.55
CA ALA A 227 35.75 -5.03 6.95
C ALA A 227 35.97 -6.56 6.97
N ALA A 228 35.31 -7.26 7.90
CA ALA A 228 35.37 -8.72 8.02
C ALA A 228 34.63 -9.48 6.89
N TYR A 229 33.89 -8.79 6.02
CA TYR A 229 33.04 -9.39 4.99
C TYR A 229 33.46 -8.94 3.57
N ASP A 230 33.49 -9.90 2.63
CA ASP A 230 33.67 -9.60 1.21
C ASP A 230 32.38 -9.03 0.59
N ASP A 231 32.49 -8.45 -0.62
CA ASP A 231 31.36 -7.81 -1.31
C ASP A 231 30.21 -8.78 -1.58
N ALA A 232 30.52 -10.01 -1.99
CA ALA A 232 29.50 -11.01 -2.28
C ALA A 232 28.70 -11.36 -1.02
N ARG A 233 29.37 -11.42 0.14
CA ARG A 233 28.73 -11.68 1.43
C ARG A 233 27.94 -10.48 1.93
N LEU A 234 28.44 -9.26 1.80
CA LEU A 234 27.68 -8.05 2.12
C LEU A 234 26.42 -7.95 1.24
N GLN A 235 26.55 -8.25 -0.05
CA GLN A 235 25.42 -8.29 -0.98
C GLN A 235 24.36 -9.30 -0.57
N ARG A 236 24.78 -10.52 -0.16
CA ARG A 236 23.85 -11.55 0.34
C ARG A 236 23.20 -11.14 1.66
N LEU A 237 23.98 -10.67 2.63
CA LEU A 237 23.46 -10.20 3.92
C LEU A 237 22.44 -9.08 3.74
N PHE A 238 22.69 -8.19 2.78
CA PHE A 238 21.69 -7.20 2.42
C PHE A 238 20.49 -7.79 1.73
N ALA A 239 20.65 -8.65 0.73
CA ALA A 239 19.51 -9.29 0.07
C ALA A 239 18.60 -10.03 1.07
N HIS A 240 19.20 -10.66 2.09
CA HIS A 240 18.48 -11.22 3.24
C HIS A 240 17.79 -10.12 4.05
N TYR A 241 18.51 -9.09 4.48
CA TYR A 241 17.91 -7.98 5.22
C TYR A 241 16.76 -7.29 4.48
N ILE A 242 16.87 -7.11 3.16
CA ILE A 242 15.77 -6.62 2.32
C ILE A 242 14.63 -7.61 2.40
N LYS A 243 14.89 -8.91 2.25
CA LYS A 243 13.85 -9.93 2.20
C LYS A 243 13.11 -10.05 3.53
N ASP A 244 13.80 -10.10 4.65
CA ASP A 244 13.23 -10.53 5.93
C ASP A 244 13.69 -9.68 7.12
N HIS A 245 14.33 -8.52 6.91
CA HIS A 245 14.88 -7.68 7.99
C HIS A 245 15.81 -8.41 8.97
N THR A 246 16.26 -9.62 8.61
CA THR A 246 17.18 -10.42 9.42
C THR A 246 18.59 -10.36 8.85
N LEU A 247 19.58 -10.57 9.72
CA LEU A 247 20.96 -10.77 9.30
C LEU A 247 21.46 -12.13 9.77
N GLY A 248 21.72 -13.00 8.79
CA GLY A 248 22.44 -14.26 8.99
C GLY A 248 21.70 -15.32 9.81
N GLU A 249 20.37 -15.23 9.92
CA GLU A 249 19.56 -16.24 10.62
C GLU A 249 19.28 -17.49 9.79
N VAL A 250 19.46 -17.41 8.47
CA VAL A 250 19.05 -18.48 7.53
C VAL A 250 20.20 -19.44 7.20
N ASP A 251 21.45 -19.12 7.54
CA ASP A 251 22.63 -19.94 7.18
C ASP A 251 23.83 -19.68 8.12
N ALA A 252 24.35 -20.72 8.78
CA ALA A 252 25.50 -20.63 9.68
C ALA A 252 26.85 -20.43 8.96
N GLU A 253 26.98 -20.87 7.70
CA GLU A 253 28.18 -20.66 6.88
C GLU A 253 28.14 -19.29 6.19
N GLN A 254 26.95 -18.83 5.81
CA GLN A 254 26.75 -17.60 5.02
C GLN A 254 26.27 -16.40 5.84
N GLY A 255 25.88 -16.60 7.10
CA GLY A 255 25.35 -15.58 8.00
C GLY A 255 26.39 -14.64 8.60
N LEU A 256 26.12 -14.09 9.79
CA LEU A 256 27.09 -13.24 10.48
C LEU A 256 28.23 -14.10 11.03
N LYS A 257 29.48 -13.63 10.90
CA LYS A 257 30.65 -14.30 11.49
C LYS A 257 30.66 -14.19 13.02
N GLU A 258 30.21 -13.05 13.53
CA GLU A 258 30.17 -12.74 14.95
C GLU A 258 28.83 -12.06 15.29
N GLU A 259 28.19 -12.49 16.37
CA GLU A 259 26.91 -11.92 16.82
C GLU A 259 27.04 -10.41 17.13
N GLY A 260 28.22 -9.98 17.60
CA GLY A 260 28.53 -8.58 17.86
C GLY A 260 28.50 -7.68 16.61
N HIS A 261 28.57 -8.25 15.41
CA HIS A 261 28.47 -7.49 14.15
C HIS A 261 27.03 -7.18 13.74
N ARG A 262 26.03 -7.85 14.34
CA ARG A 262 24.62 -7.73 13.94
C ARG A 262 24.10 -6.30 14.04
N ALA A 263 24.15 -5.71 15.23
CA ALA A 263 23.61 -4.37 15.47
C ALA A 263 24.33 -3.27 14.66
N PRO A 264 25.68 -3.25 14.55
CA PRO A 264 26.38 -2.31 13.68
C PRO A 264 25.98 -2.45 12.21
N LEU A 265 25.90 -3.68 11.68
CA LEU A 265 25.55 -3.90 10.28
C LEU A 265 24.08 -3.54 10.01
N GLN A 266 23.16 -3.85 10.94
CA GLN A 266 21.76 -3.40 10.86
C GLN A 266 21.64 -1.89 10.87
N ALA A 267 22.32 -1.21 11.80
CA ALA A 267 22.31 0.25 11.89
C ALA A 267 22.87 0.90 10.61
N ALA A 268 23.93 0.30 10.05
CA ALA A 268 24.52 0.75 8.81
C ALA A 268 23.61 0.57 7.58
N ILE A 269 23.01 -0.62 7.44
CA ILE A 269 22.04 -0.90 6.38
C ILE A 269 20.83 0.01 6.56
N ALA A 270 20.33 0.19 7.78
CA ALA A 270 19.24 1.11 8.08
C ALA A 270 19.59 2.57 7.77
N SER A 271 20.84 2.99 8.00
CA SER A 271 21.34 4.33 7.67
C SER A 271 21.47 4.53 6.15
N PHE A 272 22.05 3.57 5.43
CA PHE A 272 22.12 3.59 3.97
C PHE A 272 20.73 3.53 3.32
N ILE A 273 19.83 2.77 3.95
CA ILE A 273 18.41 2.88 3.69
C ILE A 273 18.07 4.36 3.98
N ALA A 274 17.98 4.89 5.18
CA ALA A 274 17.63 6.32 5.40
C ALA A 274 18.23 7.39 4.44
N SER A 275 19.47 7.25 3.93
CA SER A 275 20.12 8.20 3.00
C SER A 275 19.95 7.96 1.49
N GLY A 276 19.49 6.80 1.03
CA GLY A 276 19.43 6.46 -0.41
C GLY A 276 18.26 7.11 -1.19
N PRO A 277 18.09 6.78 -2.50
CA PRO A 277 17.11 7.42 -3.39
C PRO A 277 15.66 7.29 -2.88
N THR A 278 14.72 7.96 -3.56
CA THR A 278 13.26 7.81 -3.35
C THR A 278 12.91 6.36 -3.03
N ARG A 279 12.16 6.10 -1.96
CA ARG A 279 11.70 4.75 -1.58
C ARG A 279 10.24 4.73 -1.28
N ALA A 280 9.54 3.70 -1.73
CA ALA A 280 8.22 3.42 -1.18
C ALA A 280 8.31 2.75 0.19
N CYS A 281 7.84 3.48 1.20
CA CYS A 281 7.62 2.98 2.55
C CYS A 281 6.13 2.89 2.87
N MET A 282 5.78 1.98 3.77
CA MET A 282 4.44 1.79 4.28
C MET A 282 4.46 1.46 5.77
N VAL A 283 3.56 2.07 6.53
CA VAL A 283 3.38 1.78 7.97
C VAL A 283 2.48 0.55 8.15
N HIS A 284 2.97 -0.44 8.89
CA HIS A 284 2.22 -1.62 9.29
C HIS A 284 1.24 -1.32 10.44
N THR A 285 -0.01 -1.75 10.27
CA THR A 285 -0.99 -1.83 11.35
C THR A 285 -1.97 -2.97 11.10
N ASP A 286 -2.26 -3.72 12.16
CA ASP A 286 -3.28 -4.76 12.16
C ASP A 286 -4.65 -4.19 11.74
N PHE A 287 -5.41 -4.95 10.96
CA PHE A 287 -6.71 -4.52 10.43
C PHE A 287 -7.69 -4.02 11.51
N ARG A 288 -7.71 -4.65 12.69
CA ARG A 288 -8.56 -4.28 13.84
C ARG A 288 -8.21 -2.89 14.40
N ARG A 289 -7.01 -2.40 14.10
CA ARG A 289 -6.44 -1.13 14.57
C ARG A 289 -6.44 -0.03 13.51
N ARG A 290 -6.98 -0.29 12.30
CA ARG A 290 -7.03 0.69 11.20
C ARG A 290 -8.17 1.72 11.32
N PHE A 291 -9.25 1.37 12.00
CA PHE A 291 -10.49 2.16 12.03
C PHE A 291 -11.09 2.28 13.44
N GLY A 292 -12.03 3.20 13.62
CA GLY A 292 -12.81 3.33 14.86
C GLY A 292 -12.02 3.90 16.05
N ALA A 293 -12.57 3.74 17.27
CA ALA A 293 -11.99 4.30 18.50
C ALA A 293 -10.65 3.64 18.88
N ALA A 294 -10.46 2.37 18.49
CA ALA A 294 -9.24 1.60 18.74
C ALA A 294 -8.13 1.87 17.71
N LYS A 295 -8.28 2.90 16.87
CA LYS A 295 -7.33 3.24 15.81
C LYS A 295 -5.92 3.48 16.38
N ALA A 296 -4.92 2.86 15.76
CA ALA A 296 -3.51 2.96 16.13
C ALA A 296 -3.01 4.42 16.11
N VAL A 297 -2.05 4.74 16.97
CA VAL A 297 -1.58 6.11 17.19
C VAL A 297 -0.87 6.68 15.95
N CYS A 298 -0.07 5.88 15.25
CA CYS A 298 0.61 6.30 14.01
C CYS A 298 -0.35 6.64 12.86
N LEU A 299 -1.63 6.25 12.95
CA LEU A 299 -2.64 6.54 11.93
C LEU A 299 -3.45 7.81 12.20
N LYS A 300 -3.15 8.54 13.28
CA LYS A 300 -3.89 9.73 13.73
C LYS A 300 -3.28 11.03 13.22
#